data_AF-R6KB08-F1
#
_entry.id   AF-R6KB08-F1
#
_cell.length_a   1.000
_cell.length_b   1.000
_cell.length_c   1.000
_cell.angle_alpha   90.00
_cell.angle_beta   90.00
_cell.angle_gamma   90.00
#
_symmetry.space_group_name_H-M   'P 1'
#
loop_
_entity.id
_entity.type
_entity.pdbx_description
1 polymer ?
#
loop_
_entity_poly.entity_id
_entity_poly.type
_entity_poly.pdbx_seq_one_letter_code
_entity_poly.pdbx_strand_id
1 'polypeptide(L)'
;MRGIVVFLKYQYRNKALLWIMIMALVSFAFTYENIRVFRAASVTGLCAKDMLLISWPVSTMLYIGISVIKTMILTYIDNKPNILIRYNSKKRIFIYQCASALIVALADAVIMYVVSIISAYILLGVYDNWSEWGSMFYIRAMRRKLPLDIGISDICIYFNMIIRRALMIWLVSIIGLLSEMRLGKLRSVIIVVILICAYSCYSRYGVMWLELEVMQMYYMSKVIVKTLILLAVCMTLVISGAILSKKRQYYK
;
A
#
# COMPACT_ATOMS: atom_id res chain seq x y z
N MET A 1 17.12 16.96 7.13
CA MET A 1 16.31 16.90 5.89
C MET A 1 17.15 16.78 4.61
N ARG A 2 18.26 17.52 4.42
CA ARG A 2 19.12 17.41 3.21
C ARG A 2 19.54 15.97 2.83
N GLY A 3 19.84 15.11 3.80
CA GLY A 3 20.26 13.72 3.54
C GLY A 3 19.21 12.81 2.89
N ILE A 4 17.92 12.99 3.22
CA ILE A 4 16.81 12.21 2.65
C ILE A 4 16.55 12.63 1.21
N VAL A 5 16.53 13.95 0.96
CA VAL A 5 16.31 14.49 -0.39
C VAL A 5 17.41 14.02 -1.35
N VAL A 6 18.67 14.02 -0.89
CA VAL A 6 19.80 13.51 -1.68
C VAL A 6 19.69 11.99 -1.90
N PHE A 7 19.22 11.24 -0.91
CA PHE A 7 18.98 9.79 -1.04
C PHE A 7 17.90 9.49 -2.08
N LEU A 8 16.77 10.19 -2.03
CA LEU A 8 15.69 10.07 -3.01
C LEU A 8 16.16 10.46 -4.41
N LYS A 9 16.86 11.60 -4.56
CA LYS A 9 17.40 12.04 -5.86
C LYS A 9 18.34 10.99 -6.48
N TYR A 10 19.06 10.22 -5.65
CA TYR A 10 19.91 9.14 -6.11
C TYR A 10 19.11 7.89 -6.53
N GLN A 11 18.11 7.49 -5.75
CA GLN A 11 17.26 6.33 -6.07
C GLN A 11 16.44 6.51 -7.35
N TYR A 12 15.98 7.72 -7.63
CA TYR A 12 15.04 7.99 -8.73
C TYR A 12 15.68 8.45 -10.04
N ARG A 13 17.02 8.49 -10.14
CA ARG A 13 17.76 9.21 -11.19
C ARG A 13 17.71 8.62 -12.63
N ASN A 14 16.69 7.86 -13.02
CA ASN A 14 16.29 7.57 -14.42
C ASN A 14 15.22 6.45 -14.54
N LYS A 15 14.88 5.75 -13.46
CA LYS A 15 13.92 4.62 -13.49
C LYS A 15 12.52 4.98 -12.97
N ALA A 16 12.32 6.21 -12.49
CA ALA A 16 11.07 6.65 -11.88
C ALA A 16 9.86 6.47 -12.80
N LEU A 17 10.00 6.90 -14.06
CA LEU A 17 8.92 6.91 -15.05
C LEU A 17 8.48 5.49 -15.44
N LEU A 18 9.45 4.58 -15.63
CA LEU A 18 9.18 3.17 -15.90
C LEU A 18 8.41 2.52 -14.75
N TRP A 19 8.79 2.79 -13.50
CA TRP A 19 8.08 2.25 -12.34
C TRP A 19 6.68 2.84 -12.17
N ILE A 20 6.48 4.13 -12.45
CA ILE A 20 5.15 4.75 -12.46
C ILE A 20 4.27 4.09 -13.51
N MET A 21 4.80 3.88 -14.72
CA MET A 21 4.08 3.22 -15.82
C MET A 21 3.68 1.79 -15.46
N ILE A 22 4.58 1.01 -14.85
CA ILE A 22 4.27 -0.35 -14.38
C ILE A 22 3.12 -0.32 -13.37
N MET A 23 3.20 0.55 -12.34
CA MET A 23 2.14 0.63 -11.34
C MET A 23 0.81 1.05 -11.97
N ALA A 24 0.82 2.01 -12.91
CA ALA A 24 -0.37 2.44 -13.62
C ALA A 24 -1.01 1.32 -14.46
N LEU A 25 -0.21 0.57 -15.22
CA LEU A 25 -0.71 -0.57 -16.02
C LEU A 25 -1.28 -1.68 -15.14
N VAL A 26 -0.61 -1.99 -14.02
CA VAL A 26 -1.08 -2.97 -13.04
C VAL A 26 -2.42 -2.52 -12.42
N SER A 27 -2.53 -1.24 -12.04
CA SER A 27 -3.78 -0.67 -11.52
C SER A 27 -4.91 -0.74 -12.55
N PHE A 28 -4.62 -0.42 -13.81
CA PHE A 28 -5.59 -0.52 -14.91
C PHE A 28 -6.06 -1.96 -15.15
N ALA A 29 -5.15 -2.94 -15.14
CA ALA A 29 -5.50 -4.34 -15.32
C ALA A 29 -6.44 -4.83 -14.22
N PHE A 30 -6.15 -4.50 -12.96
CA PHE A 30 -7.01 -4.87 -11.84
C PHE A 30 -8.36 -4.16 -11.87
N THR A 31 -8.43 -2.91 -12.27
CA THR A 31 -9.71 -2.20 -12.36
C THR A 31 -10.59 -2.78 -13.46
N TYR A 32 -10.01 -3.12 -14.60
CA TYR A 32 -10.73 -3.80 -15.68
C TYR A 32 -11.33 -5.14 -15.22
N GLU A 33 -10.53 -5.99 -14.55
CA GLU A 33 -10.99 -7.28 -14.05
C GLU A 33 -12.09 -7.13 -13.00
N ASN A 34 -11.91 -6.20 -12.05
CA ASN A 34 -12.92 -5.87 -11.06
C ASN A 34 -14.23 -5.40 -11.71
N ILE A 35 -14.17 -4.48 -12.67
CA ILE A 35 -15.37 -4.03 -13.39
C ILE A 35 -16.05 -5.21 -14.10
N ARG A 36 -15.30 -6.07 -14.77
CA ARG A 36 -15.84 -7.24 -15.48
C ARG A 36 -16.58 -8.19 -14.53
N VAL A 37 -15.96 -8.56 -13.41
CA VAL A 37 -16.54 -9.48 -12.42
C VAL A 37 -17.79 -8.89 -11.78
N PHE A 38 -17.73 -7.62 -11.36
CA PHE A 38 -18.86 -6.99 -10.68
C PHE A 38 -20.00 -6.60 -11.62
N ARG A 39 -19.73 -6.27 -12.88
CA ARG A 39 -20.77 -6.07 -13.91
C ARG A 39 -21.53 -7.36 -14.21
N ALA A 40 -20.85 -8.51 -14.16
CA ALA A 40 -21.49 -9.81 -14.28
C ALA A 40 -22.32 -10.20 -13.04
N ALA A 41 -21.94 -9.71 -11.86
CA ALA A 41 -22.57 -10.06 -10.58
C ALA A 41 -23.64 -9.08 -10.07
N SER A 42 -23.70 -7.85 -10.60
CA SER A 42 -24.62 -6.80 -10.11
C SER A 42 -25.30 -6.06 -11.26
N VAL A 43 -26.64 -6.09 -11.26
CA VAL A 43 -27.50 -5.56 -12.34
C VAL A 43 -27.66 -4.03 -12.26
N THR A 44 -27.32 -3.36 -11.14
CA THR A 44 -27.51 -1.91 -10.98
C THR A 44 -26.51 -1.28 -9.98
N GLY A 45 -25.98 -0.08 -10.28
CA GLY A 45 -25.36 0.82 -9.29
C GLY A 45 -23.84 0.78 -9.10
N LEU A 46 -23.07 0.34 -10.10
CA LEU A 46 -21.61 0.43 -10.07
C LEU A 46 -21.16 1.84 -10.42
N CYS A 47 -20.55 2.56 -9.47
CA CYS A 47 -20.00 3.90 -9.70
C CYS A 47 -18.46 3.92 -9.62
N ALA A 48 -17.83 4.96 -10.17
CA ALA A 48 -16.37 5.05 -10.22
C ALA A 48 -15.70 5.01 -8.82
N LYS A 49 -16.38 5.52 -7.78
CA LYS A 49 -15.91 5.41 -6.38
C LYS A 49 -15.95 3.98 -5.85
N ASP A 50 -16.87 3.15 -6.32
CA ASP A 50 -16.92 1.76 -5.93
C ASP A 50 -15.67 1.01 -6.43
N MET A 51 -14.96 1.50 -7.44
CA MET A 51 -13.66 0.92 -7.86
C MET A 51 -12.51 1.22 -6.89
N LEU A 52 -12.67 2.20 -5.99
CA LEU A 52 -11.73 2.45 -4.89
C LEU A 52 -11.96 1.47 -3.74
N LEU A 53 -13.17 0.96 -3.67
CA LEU A 53 -13.70 0.05 -2.66
C LEU A 53 -13.57 -1.41 -3.09
N ILE A 54 -13.76 -1.68 -4.39
CA ILE A 54 -13.61 -2.98 -5.00
C ILE A 54 -12.13 -3.21 -5.18
N SER A 55 -11.60 -3.95 -4.22
CA SER A 55 -10.35 -4.62 -4.43
C SER A 55 -10.54 -6.03 -3.93
N TRP A 56 -10.62 -6.96 -4.88
CA TRP A 56 -10.58 -8.37 -4.55
C TRP A 56 -9.33 -8.62 -3.69
N PRO A 57 -9.40 -9.35 -2.57
CA PRO A 57 -8.25 -9.54 -1.67
C PRO A 57 -7.01 -10.06 -2.40
N VAL A 58 -7.20 -10.80 -3.49
CA VAL A 58 -6.10 -11.27 -4.35
C VAL A 58 -5.44 -10.10 -5.11
N SER A 59 -6.22 -9.21 -5.71
CA SER A 59 -5.72 -8.05 -6.47
C SER A 59 -4.96 -7.06 -5.58
N THR A 60 -5.41 -6.82 -4.34
CA THR A 60 -4.67 -5.96 -3.38
C THR A 60 -3.33 -6.55 -3.00
N MET A 61 -3.28 -7.86 -2.73
CA MET A 61 -2.05 -8.52 -2.33
C MET A 61 -1.03 -8.55 -3.44
N LEU A 62 -1.46 -8.78 -4.69
CA LEU A 62 -0.57 -8.70 -5.84
C LEU A 62 -0.04 -7.28 -6.04
N TYR A 63 -0.89 -6.26 -5.89
CA TYR A 63 -0.46 -4.86 -5.97
C TYR A 63 0.57 -4.52 -4.89
N ILE A 64 0.31 -4.92 -3.63
CA ILE A 64 1.23 -4.74 -2.51
C ILE A 64 2.55 -5.47 -2.80
N GLY A 65 2.50 -6.70 -3.28
CA GLY A 65 3.69 -7.50 -3.62
C GLY A 65 4.56 -6.83 -4.69
N ILE A 66 3.94 -6.35 -5.78
CA ILE A 66 4.65 -5.64 -6.85
C ILE A 66 5.27 -4.34 -6.33
N SER A 67 4.51 -3.55 -5.57
CA SER A 67 5.00 -2.31 -4.95
C SER A 67 6.18 -2.58 -4.02
N VAL A 68 6.12 -3.65 -3.20
CA VAL A 68 7.20 -4.03 -2.29
C VAL A 68 8.43 -4.53 -3.05
N ILE A 69 8.28 -5.37 -4.08
CA ILE A 69 9.41 -5.83 -4.89
C ILE A 69 10.11 -4.64 -5.55
N LYS A 70 9.32 -3.71 -6.09
CA LYS A 70 9.83 -2.44 -6.62
C LYS A 70 10.54 -1.62 -5.55
N THR A 71 9.97 -1.43 -4.37
CA THR A 71 10.63 -0.67 -3.28
C THR A 71 11.93 -1.33 -2.90
N MET A 72 11.98 -2.65 -2.80
CA MET A 72 13.21 -3.41 -2.56
C MET A 72 14.24 -3.15 -3.66
N ILE A 73 13.90 -3.29 -4.94
CA ILE A 73 14.84 -3.05 -6.06
C ILE A 73 15.34 -1.60 -6.07
N LEU A 74 14.48 -0.62 -5.79
CA LEU A 74 14.85 0.80 -5.73
C LEU A 74 15.70 1.14 -4.51
N THR A 75 15.45 0.47 -3.38
CA THR A 75 16.21 0.62 -2.15
C THR A 75 17.49 -0.22 -2.09
N TYR A 76 17.63 -1.19 -2.99
CA TYR A 76 18.76 -2.11 -3.11
C TYR A 76 19.97 -1.51 -3.84
N ILE A 77 20.44 -0.33 -3.44
CA ILE A 77 21.68 0.24 -4.01
C ILE A 77 22.82 0.36 -2.96
N ASP A 78 22.61 -0.05 -1.71
CA ASP A 78 23.51 0.31 -0.60
C ASP A 78 24.52 -0.76 -0.17
N ASN A 79 25.17 -1.42 -1.13
CA ASN A 79 26.53 -1.95 -0.93
C ASN A 79 27.57 -1.23 -1.80
N LYS A 80 27.21 -0.10 -2.41
CA LYS A 80 28.22 0.75 -3.05
C LYS A 80 29.03 1.48 -1.97
N PRO A 81 30.37 1.36 -1.96
CA PRO A 81 31.23 1.97 -0.94
C PRO A 81 31.01 3.48 -0.80
N ASN A 82 30.67 4.17 -1.89
CA ASN A 82 30.39 5.61 -1.91
C ASN A 82 29.17 6.04 -1.06
N ILE A 83 28.21 5.14 -0.83
CA ILE A 83 27.00 5.44 -0.05
C ILE A 83 27.25 5.14 1.44
N LEU A 84 27.98 4.06 1.72
CA LEU A 84 28.47 3.70 3.06
C LEU A 84 29.34 4.82 3.67
N ILE A 85 30.24 5.42 2.87
CA ILE A 85 31.10 6.55 3.29
C ILE A 85 30.26 7.80 3.60
N ARG A 86 29.14 8.02 2.88
CA ARG A 86 28.33 9.25 2.99
C ARG A 86 27.41 9.27 4.22
N TYR A 87 26.90 8.13 4.67
CA TYR A 87 25.91 8.07 5.75
C TYR A 87 26.45 7.58 7.11
N ASN A 88 27.69 7.07 7.15
CA ASN A 88 28.51 6.78 8.35
C ASN A 88 27.87 5.85 9.41
N SER A 89 26.71 5.24 9.12
CA SER A 89 25.97 4.38 10.05
C SER A 89 24.94 3.51 9.33
N LYS A 90 25.00 2.18 9.54
CA LYS A 90 23.98 1.23 9.06
C LYS A 90 22.58 1.51 9.63
N LYS A 91 22.49 2.04 10.86
CA LYS A 91 21.21 2.48 11.46
C LYS A 91 20.57 3.60 10.66
N ARG A 92 21.36 4.59 10.21
CA ARG A 92 20.84 5.72 9.42
C ARG A 92 20.36 5.25 8.04
N ILE A 93 21.11 4.36 7.40
CA ILE A 93 20.73 3.76 6.12
C ILE A 93 19.38 3.03 6.24
N PHE A 94 19.21 2.21 7.27
CA PHE A 94 17.94 1.50 7.51
C PHE A 94 16.76 2.46 7.70
N ILE A 95 16.93 3.52 8.50
CA ILE A 95 15.87 4.52 8.71
C ILE A 95 15.52 5.24 7.41
N TYR A 96 16.51 5.56 6.56
CA TYR A 96 16.28 6.18 5.27
C TYR A 96 15.61 5.24 4.26
N GLN A 97 15.92 3.95 4.28
CA GLN A 97 15.23 2.94 3.48
C GLN A 97 13.76 2.80 3.92
N CYS A 98 13.49 2.74 5.22
CA CYS A 98 12.12 2.72 5.74
C CYS A 98 11.33 3.98 5.39
N ALA A 99 11.96 5.16 5.49
CA ALA A 99 11.32 6.42 5.10
C ALA A 99 11.07 6.51 3.58
N SER A 100 12.02 6.05 2.76
CA SER A 100 11.83 5.98 1.32
C SER A 100 10.69 5.02 0.95
N ALA A 101 10.65 3.84 1.58
CA ALA A 101 9.57 2.86 1.38
C ALA A 101 8.19 3.45 1.72
N LEU A 102 8.07 4.27 2.76
CA LEU A 102 6.82 4.96 3.10
C LEU A 102 6.40 5.96 2.00
N ILE A 103 7.35 6.76 1.49
CA ILE A 103 7.07 7.74 0.43
C ILE A 103 6.64 7.01 -0.85
N VAL A 104 7.32 5.93 -1.21
CA VAL A 104 6.96 5.11 -2.39
C VAL A 104 5.59 4.47 -2.20
N ALA A 105 5.32 3.91 -1.02
CA ALA A 105 4.02 3.30 -0.70
C ALA A 105 2.87 4.31 -0.82
N LEU A 106 3.09 5.55 -0.39
CA LEU A 106 2.10 6.61 -0.51
C LEU A 106 1.89 7.02 -1.97
N ALA A 107 2.96 7.17 -2.75
CA ALA A 107 2.88 7.46 -4.19
C ALA A 107 2.16 6.33 -4.94
N ASP A 108 2.47 5.07 -4.62
CA ASP A 108 1.84 3.90 -5.24
C ASP A 108 0.38 3.78 -4.86
N ALA A 109 0.02 4.06 -3.60
CA ALA A 109 -1.39 4.13 -3.23
C ALA A 109 -2.11 5.18 -4.08
N VAL A 110 -1.58 6.40 -4.18
CA VAL A 110 -2.19 7.49 -4.97
C VAL A 110 -2.31 7.12 -6.46
N ILE A 111 -1.26 6.56 -7.08
CA ILE A 111 -1.30 6.13 -8.49
C ILE A 111 -2.42 5.14 -8.71
N MET A 112 -2.54 4.13 -7.83
CA MET A 112 -3.60 3.15 -7.93
C MET A 112 -4.98 3.80 -7.86
N TYR A 113 -5.24 4.68 -6.90
CA TYR A 113 -6.55 5.33 -6.82
C TYR A 113 -6.84 6.20 -8.05
N VAL A 114 -5.88 7.03 -8.49
CA VAL A 114 -6.07 7.93 -9.64
C VAL A 114 -6.37 7.12 -10.91
N VAL A 115 -5.57 6.09 -11.19
CA VAL A 115 -5.77 5.24 -12.36
C VAL A 115 -7.07 4.45 -12.25
N SER A 116 -7.42 3.97 -11.06
CA SER A 116 -8.70 3.28 -10.83
C SER A 116 -9.91 4.18 -11.12
N ILE A 117 -9.90 5.42 -10.66
CA ILE A 117 -11.01 6.37 -10.92
C ILE A 117 -11.12 6.66 -12.41
N ILE A 118 -10.01 7.00 -13.05
CA ILE A 118 -9.99 7.37 -14.48
C ILE A 118 -10.44 6.18 -15.34
N SER A 119 -9.89 4.99 -15.08
CA SER A 119 -10.27 3.78 -15.83
C SER A 119 -11.73 3.40 -15.61
N ALA A 120 -12.23 3.49 -14.39
CA ALA A 120 -13.64 3.26 -14.08
C ALA A 120 -14.56 4.23 -14.81
N TYR A 121 -14.20 5.52 -14.83
CA TYR A 121 -14.94 6.56 -15.53
C TYR A 121 -15.02 6.30 -17.04
N ILE A 122 -13.91 5.88 -17.65
CA ILE A 122 -13.86 5.54 -19.09
C ILE A 122 -14.69 4.27 -19.39
N LEU A 123 -14.57 3.23 -18.55
CA LEU A 123 -15.16 1.91 -18.83
C LEU A 123 -16.65 1.80 -18.48
N LEU A 124 -17.11 2.48 -17.43
CA LEU A 124 -18.52 2.49 -17.01
C LEU A 124 -19.34 3.57 -17.75
N GLY A 125 -18.66 4.55 -18.36
CA GLY A 125 -19.30 5.74 -18.92
C GLY A 125 -19.74 6.72 -17.83
N VAL A 126 -20.32 7.85 -18.25
CA VAL A 126 -20.74 8.99 -17.39
C VAL A 126 -21.86 8.63 -16.40
N TYR A 127 -22.27 7.36 -16.30
CA TYR A 127 -23.41 6.96 -15.50
C TYR A 127 -23.11 6.96 -14.00
N ASP A 128 -23.78 7.92 -13.36
CA ASP A 128 -23.90 8.25 -11.95
C ASP A 128 -22.65 8.76 -11.22
N ASN A 129 -22.48 10.08 -11.41
CA ASN A 129 -22.27 11.11 -10.41
C ASN A 129 -21.89 10.58 -9.03
N TRP A 130 -20.83 11.13 -8.48
CA TRP A 130 -20.24 10.88 -7.16
C TRP A 130 -21.21 10.91 -5.94
N SER A 131 -22.51 11.10 -6.16
CA SER A 131 -23.64 10.89 -5.25
C SER A 131 -23.50 9.63 -4.37
N GLU A 132 -23.49 9.82 -3.05
CA GLU A 132 -23.52 8.78 -2.00
C GLU A 132 -24.61 7.72 -2.24
N TRP A 133 -25.77 8.14 -2.74
CA TRP A 133 -26.97 7.34 -2.94
C TRP A 133 -26.86 6.30 -4.06
N GLY A 134 -25.94 6.50 -5.03
CA GLY A 134 -25.71 5.59 -6.14
C GLY A 134 -24.67 4.49 -5.87
N SER A 135 -23.95 4.52 -4.75
CA SER A 135 -22.90 3.53 -4.44
C SER A 135 -23.49 2.18 -4.06
N MET A 136 -22.99 1.11 -4.69
CA MET A 136 -23.33 -0.26 -4.31
C MET A 136 -22.99 -0.54 -2.83
N PHE A 137 -21.86 -0.04 -2.33
CA PHE A 137 -21.43 -0.27 -0.95
C PHE A 137 -22.25 0.53 0.06
N TYR A 138 -22.64 1.75 -0.28
CA TYR A 138 -23.56 2.54 0.54
C TYR A 138 -24.92 1.84 0.68
N ILE A 139 -25.50 1.38 -0.44
CA ILE A 139 -26.77 0.65 -0.45
C ILE A 139 -26.67 -0.64 0.39
N ARG A 140 -25.57 -1.39 0.27
CA ARG A 140 -25.34 -2.58 1.10
C ARG A 140 -25.17 -2.23 2.59
N ALA A 141 -24.59 -1.08 2.92
CA ALA A 141 -24.32 -0.69 4.30
C ALA A 141 -25.62 -0.30 4.99
N MET A 142 -26.46 0.46 4.28
CA MET A 142 -27.82 0.80 4.69
C MET A 142 -28.68 -0.45 4.88
N ARG A 143 -28.65 -1.41 3.94
CA ARG A 143 -29.38 -2.69 4.08
C ARG A 143 -28.96 -3.50 5.31
N ARG A 144 -27.68 -3.42 5.71
CA ARG A 144 -27.15 -4.14 6.87
C ARG A 144 -27.32 -3.38 8.19
N LYS A 145 -27.95 -2.20 8.19
CA LYS A 145 -28.13 -1.34 9.37
C LYS A 145 -26.83 -1.13 10.17
N LEU A 146 -25.71 -1.01 9.46
CA LEU A 146 -24.44 -0.70 10.12
C LEU A 146 -24.52 0.69 10.76
N PRO A 147 -23.84 0.94 11.89
CA PRO A 147 -23.74 2.28 12.47
C PRO A 147 -22.94 3.16 11.51
N LEU A 148 -23.67 3.76 10.57
CA LEU A 148 -23.19 4.72 9.62
C LEU A 148 -23.14 6.06 10.36
N ASP A 149 -21.93 6.60 10.49
CA ASP A 149 -21.77 7.98 10.92
C ASP A 149 -22.16 8.86 9.71
N ILE A 150 -23.46 9.19 9.59
CA ILE A 150 -24.11 9.85 8.43
C ILE A 150 -23.57 11.28 8.14
N GLY A 151 -22.55 11.76 8.86
CA GLY A 151 -21.96 13.09 8.70
C GLY A 151 -20.52 13.13 8.18
N ILE A 152 -19.91 11.99 7.82
CA ILE A 152 -18.54 11.98 7.33
C ILE A 152 -18.51 12.22 5.82
N SER A 153 -17.83 13.28 5.40
CA SER A 153 -17.61 13.54 3.97
C SER A 153 -16.89 12.35 3.32
N ASP A 154 -17.36 11.94 2.14
CA ASP A 154 -16.72 10.96 1.25
C ASP A 154 -15.19 11.13 1.14
N ILE A 155 -14.70 12.37 1.20
CA ILE A 155 -13.28 12.73 1.21
C ILE A 155 -12.50 12.05 2.34
N CYS A 156 -13.06 12.00 3.55
CA CYS A 156 -12.42 11.37 4.72
C CYS A 156 -12.31 9.85 4.55
N ILE A 157 -13.31 9.22 3.95
CA ILE A 157 -13.29 7.78 3.65
C ILE A 157 -12.14 7.49 2.67
N TYR A 158 -12.01 8.27 1.59
CA TYR A 158 -10.93 8.08 0.62
C TYR A 158 -9.55 8.36 1.19
N PHE A 159 -9.40 9.40 2.03
CA PHE A 159 -8.14 9.71 2.66
C PHE A 159 -7.68 8.58 3.60
N ASN A 160 -8.60 8.05 4.41
CA ASN A 160 -8.33 6.89 5.26
C ASN A 160 -7.97 5.64 4.45
N MET A 161 -8.60 5.44 3.29
CA MET A 161 -8.25 4.35 2.38
C MET A 161 -6.84 4.49 1.81
N ILE A 162 -6.44 5.69 1.38
CA ILE A 162 -5.08 5.96 0.89
C ILE A 162 -4.06 5.67 1.99
N ILE A 163 -4.27 6.22 3.19
CA ILE A 163 -3.38 6.03 4.33
C ILE A 163 -3.25 4.55 4.67
N ARG A 164 -4.37 3.84 4.81
CA ARG A 164 -4.34 2.43 5.21
C ARG A 164 -3.62 1.58 4.19
N ARG A 165 -3.87 1.76 2.88
CA ARG A 165 -3.16 1.01 1.84
C ARG A 165 -1.67 1.33 1.83
N ALA A 166 -1.29 2.59 1.98
CA ALA A 166 0.12 2.97 2.10
C ALA A 166 0.79 2.33 3.33
N LEU A 167 0.11 2.31 4.49
CA LEU A 167 0.61 1.67 5.70
C LEU A 167 0.76 0.15 5.55
N MET A 168 -0.15 -0.52 4.83
CA MET A 168 -0.02 -1.95 4.55
C MET A 168 1.18 -2.26 3.65
N ILE A 169 1.37 -1.49 2.56
CA ILE A 169 2.56 -1.62 1.70
C ILE A 169 3.83 -1.34 2.51
N TRP A 170 3.79 -0.34 3.39
CA TRP A 170 4.92 0.00 4.25
C TRP A 170 5.24 -1.10 5.25
N LEU A 171 4.23 -1.71 5.89
CA LEU A 171 4.40 -2.85 6.80
C LEU A 171 5.12 -4.01 6.12
N VAL A 172 4.64 -4.44 4.94
CA VAL A 172 5.24 -5.53 4.17
C VAL A 172 6.65 -5.15 3.71
N SER A 173 6.88 -3.89 3.37
CA SER A 173 8.23 -3.38 3.05
C SER A 173 9.16 -3.44 4.26
N ILE A 174 8.72 -3.09 5.47
CA ILE A 174 9.55 -3.18 6.68
C ILE A 174 9.90 -4.65 6.97
N ILE A 175 8.94 -5.57 6.85
CA ILE A 175 9.17 -7.02 7.01
C ILE A 175 10.19 -7.51 5.97
N GLY A 176 10.06 -7.06 4.72
CA GLY A 176 11.03 -7.36 3.67
C GLY A 176 12.44 -6.88 4.03
N LEU A 177 12.59 -5.63 4.49
CA LEU A 177 13.88 -5.08 4.91
C LEU A 177 14.46 -5.82 6.13
N LEU A 178 13.62 -6.20 7.10
CA LEU A 178 14.03 -7.03 8.24
C LEU A 178 14.51 -8.42 7.81
N SER A 179 13.82 -9.05 6.84
CA SER A 179 14.22 -10.34 6.29
C SER A 179 15.56 -10.25 5.57
N GLU A 180 15.80 -9.16 4.83
CA GLU A 180 17.08 -8.88 4.18
C GLU A 180 18.20 -8.78 5.21
N MET A 181 17.98 -8.03 6.30
CA MET A 181 18.97 -7.90 7.35
C MET A 181 19.37 -9.25 7.93
N ARG A 182 18.43 -10.19 8.07
CA ARG A 182 18.70 -11.52 8.64
C ARG A 182 19.37 -12.47 7.64
N LEU A 183 18.94 -12.48 6.38
CA LEU A 183 19.33 -13.49 5.38
C LEU A 183 20.39 -13.01 4.37
N GLY A 184 20.63 -11.70 4.27
CA GLY A 184 21.71 -11.11 3.46
C GLY A 184 21.55 -11.24 1.94
N LYS A 185 20.41 -11.75 1.43
CA LYS A 185 20.18 -11.96 0.00
C LYS A 185 18.84 -11.36 -0.43
N LEU A 186 18.83 -10.51 -1.46
CA LEU A 186 17.60 -9.94 -2.02
C LEU A 186 16.61 -11.00 -2.54
N ARG A 187 17.11 -12.12 -3.08
CA ARG A 187 16.26 -13.25 -3.51
C ARG A 187 15.42 -13.81 -2.36
N SER A 188 15.95 -13.82 -1.15
CA SER A 188 15.22 -14.30 0.02
C SER A 188 14.08 -13.35 0.42
N VAL A 189 14.28 -12.04 0.24
CA VAL A 189 13.26 -11.02 0.48
C VAL A 189 12.09 -11.20 -0.47
N ILE A 190 12.37 -11.41 -1.76
CA ILE A 190 11.34 -11.64 -2.77
C ILE A 190 10.50 -12.88 -2.41
N ILE A 191 11.14 -13.97 -2.00
CA ILE A 191 10.45 -15.20 -1.58
C ILE A 191 9.54 -14.93 -0.36
N VAL A 192 10.05 -14.21 0.65
CA VAL A 192 9.27 -13.86 1.85
C VAL A 192 8.05 -12.99 1.49
N VAL A 193 8.22 -12.01 0.61
CA VAL A 193 7.12 -11.16 0.15
C VAL A 193 6.07 -11.97 -0.61
N ILE A 194 6.50 -12.87 -1.51
CA ILE A 194 5.58 -13.76 -2.23
C ILE A 194 4.81 -14.65 -1.25
N LEU A 195 5.47 -15.20 -0.23
CA LEU A 195 4.82 -16.02 0.80
C LEU A 195 3.79 -15.24 1.59
N ILE A 196 4.09 -13.98 1.97
CA ILE A 196 3.13 -13.10 2.67
C ILE A 196 1.92 -12.83 1.78
N CYS A 197 2.13 -12.49 0.51
CA CYS A 197 1.05 -12.26 -0.44
C CYS A 197 0.20 -13.53 -0.63
N ALA A 198 0.82 -14.69 -0.84
CA ALA A 198 0.13 -15.97 -1.04
C ALA A 198 -0.67 -16.40 0.20
N TYR A 199 -0.08 -16.27 1.39
CA TYR A 199 -0.76 -16.55 2.66
C TYR A 199 -1.98 -15.64 2.85
N SER A 200 -1.84 -14.36 2.50
CA SER A 200 -2.93 -13.38 2.65
C SER A 200 -4.06 -13.59 1.65
N CYS A 201 -3.77 -14.11 0.46
CA CYS A 201 -4.79 -14.53 -0.51
C CYS A 201 -5.61 -15.74 -0.01
N TYR A 202 -4.99 -16.66 0.74
CA TYR A 202 -5.63 -17.89 1.23
C TYR A 202 -6.33 -17.70 2.58
N SER A 203 -5.81 -16.80 3.42
CA SER A 203 -6.38 -16.49 4.72
C SER A 203 -7.70 -15.73 4.57
N ARG A 204 -8.80 -16.30 5.08
CA ARG A 204 -10.09 -15.59 5.24
C ARG A 204 -9.99 -14.32 6.10
N TYR A 205 -8.88 -14.13 6.80
CA TYR A 205 -8.64 -13.01 7.73
C TYR A 205 -7.75 -11.89 7.17
N GLY A 206 -7.38 -11.94 5.87
CA GLY A 206 -6.52 -10.93 5.23
C GLY A 206 -5.10 -10.90 5.79
N VAL A 207 -4.30 -9.88 5.44
CA VAL A 207 -2.98 -9.66 6.06
C VAL A 207 -3.18 -9.36 7.55
N MET A 208 -2.84 -10.35 8.39
CA MET A 208 -2.70 -10.21 9.85
C MET A 208 -3.94 -9.62 10.58
N TRP A 209 -5.18 -9.84 10.13
CA TRP A 209 -6.41 -9.30 10.75
C TRP A 209 -6.54 -7.76 10.73
N LEU A 210 -5.56 -7.07 10.13
CA LEU A 210 -5.47 -5.61 10.07
C LEU A 210 -6.24 -5.04 8.88
N GLU A 211 -6.56 -5.88 7.90
CA GLU A 211 -7.46 -5.51 6.81
C GLU A 211 -8.87 -5.23 7.33
N LEU A 212 -9.47 -4.18 6.79
CA LEU A 212 -10.84 -3.80 7.06
C LEU A 212 -11.64 -4.16 5.82
N GLU A 213 -12.71 -4.92 6.01
CA GLU A 213 -13.70 -5.08 4.95
C GLU A 213 -14.21 -3.69 4.55
N VAL A 214 -14.49 -3.55 3.26
CA VAL A 214 -15.01 -2.31 2.67
C VAL A 214 -16.22 -1.76 3.43
N MET A 215 -17.15 -2.65 3.82
CA MET A 215 -18.35 -2.29 4.57
C MET A 215 -18.02 -1.69 5.95
N GLN A 216 -16.91 -2.10 6.55
CA GLN A 216 -16.47 -1.62 7.85
C GLN A 216 -15.76 -0.26 7.76
N MET A 217 -15.45 0.24 6.56
CA MET A 217 -14.87 1.57 6.35
C MET A 217 -15.87 2.71 6.62
N TYR A 218 -17.16 2.40 6.59
CA TYR A 218 -18.23 3.31 6.98
C TYR A 218 -18.37 3.52 8.49
N TYR A 219 -17.65 2.73 9.30
CA TYR A 219 -17.65 2.84 10.76
C TYR A 219 -16.35 3.50 11.25
N MET A 220 -16.32 4.83 11.34
CA MET A 220 -15.07 5.59 11.47
C MET A 220 -14.32 5.32 12.76
N SER A 221 -15.01 5.14 13.88
CA SER A 221 -14.37 4.81 15.15
C SER A 221 -13.47 3.57 15.02
N LYS A 222 -13.97 2.49 14.40
CA LYS A 222 -13.19 1.27 14.16
C LYS A 222 -12.08 1.47 13.13
N VAL A 223 -12.32 2.29 12.10
CA VAL A 223 -11.30 2.64 11.10
C VAL A 223 -10.13 3.36 11.75
N ILE A 224 -10.39 4.39 12.55
CA ILE A 224 -9.37 5.17 13.24
C ILE A 224 -8.57 4.26 14.18
N VAL A 225 -9.24 3.49 15.04
CA VAL A 225 -8.58 2.58 15.99
C VAL A 225 -7.69 1.58 15.26
N LYS A 226 -8.21 0.88 14.25
CA LYS A 226 -7.39 -0.08 13.49
C LYS A 226 -6.25 0.57 12.71
N THR A 227 -6.42 1.80 12.24
CA THR A 227 -5.36 2.53 11.52
C THR A 227 -4.25 2.97 12.48
N LEU A 228 -4.61 3.41 13.68
CA LEU A 228 -3.65 3.72 14.75
C LEU A 228 -2.89 2.48 15.19
N ILE A 229 -3.57 1.34 15.36
CA ILE A 229 -2.91 0.05 15.65
C ILE A 229 -1.91 -0.31 14.55
N LEU A 230 -2.32 -0.22 13.28
CA LEU A 230 -1.43 -0.50 12.14
C LEU A 230 -0.20 0.41 12.14
N LEU A 231 -0.39 1.71 12.39
CA LEU A 231 0.70 2.67 12.48
C LEU A 231 1.63 2.35 13.66
N ALA A 232 1.09 2.01 14.83
CA ALA A 232 1.86 1.60 15.99
C ALA A 232 2.71 0.35 15.70
N VAL A 233 2.16 -0.66 15.04
CA VAL A 233 2.89 -1.87 14.61
C VAL A 233 4.01 -1.51 13.63
N CYS A 234 3.76 -0.65 12.65
CA CYS A 234 4.81 -0.22 11.72
C CYS A 234 5.95 0.50 12.46
N MET A 235 5.62 1.41 13.38
CA MET A 235 6.60 2.18 14.13
C MET A 235 7.43 1.30 15.07
N THR A 236 6.83 0.32 15.76
CA THR A 236 7.57 -0.63 16.61
C THR A 236 8.51 -1.51 15.78
N LEU A 237 8.11 -1.91 14.57
CA LEU A 237 8.98 -2.65 13.64
C LEU A 237 10.15 -1.79 13.12
N VAL A 238 9.92 -0.51 12.83
CA VAL A 238 11.01 0.42 12.45
C VAL A 238 12.00 0.60 13.61
N ILE A 239 11.50 0.80 14.83
CA ILE A 239 12.35 0.95 16.02
C ILE A 239 13.15 -0.33 16.28
N SER A 240 12.51 -1.51 16.24
CA SER A 240 13.19 -2.78 16.45
C SER A 240 14.24 -3.05 15.37
N GLY A 241 13.93 -2.79 14.10
CA GLY A 241 14.89 -2.86 13.00
C GLY A 241 16.07 -1.90 13.17
N ALA A 242 15.83 -0.68 13.65
CA ALA A 242 16.89 0.29 13.91
C ALA A 242 17.80 -0.11 15.08
N ILE A 243 17.27 -0.78 16.11
CA ILE A 243 18.05 -1.34 17.23
C ILE A 243 18.89 -2.53 16.74
N LEU A 244 18.31 -3.43 15.97
CA LEU A 244 19.01 -4.58 15.37
C LEU A 244 20.15 -4.13 14.44
N SER A 245 19.94 -3.07 13.66
CA SER A 245 20.95 -2.49 12.77
C SER A 245 22.13 -1.86 13.52
N LYS A 246 21.92 -1.38 14.76
CA LYS A 246 22.96 -0.82 15.63
C LYS A 246 24.04 -1.84 16.00
N LYS A 247 23.68 -3.12 16.16
CA LYS A 247 24.63 -4.22 16.43
C LYS A 247 25.61 -4.48 15.29
N ARG A 248 25.37 -3.92 14.09
CA ARG A 248 26.25 -4.02 12.91
C ARG A 248 27.05 -2.74 12.64
N GLN A 249 27.04 -1.76 13.54
CA GLN A 249 27.98 -0.63 13.43
C GLN A 249 29.38 -1.22 13.30
N TYR A 250 30.13 -0.74 12.30
CA TYR A 250 31.54 -1.07 12.17
C TYR A 250 32.18 -0.61 13.49
N TYR A 251 32.52 -1.55 14.36
CA TYR A 251 33.55 -1.30 15.34
C TYR A 251 34.76 -0.88 14.51
N LYS A 252 35.20 0.36 14.71
CA LYS A 252 36.45 0.84 14.15
C LYS A 252 37.59 -0.04 14.64
#